data_AF-A0A914D1F1-F1
#
_entry.id   AF-A0A914D1F1-F1
#
_cell.length_a   1.000
_cell.length_b   1.000
_cell.length_c   1.000
_cell.angle_alpha   90.00
_cell.angle_beta   90.00
_cell.angle_gamma   90.00
#
_symmetry.space_group_name_H-M   'P 1'
#
loop_
_entity.id
_entity.type
_entity.pdbx_description
1 polymer ?
#
loop_
_entity_poly.entity_id
_entity_poly.type
_entity_poly.pdbx_seq_one_letter_code
_entity_poly.pdbx_strand_id
1 'polypeptide(L)' 'MPDIDPNTDQLTQFREICEPKMAKFKEALEECNERVNGKPGTLETCHQEMIDYINQLDHCAMPKAFKSLK' A
#
# COMPACT_ATOMS: atom_id res chain seq x y z
N MET A 1 16.30 -13.07 -6.66
CA MET A 1 15.92 -11.78 -6.05
C MET A 1 15.47 -10.91 -7.22
N PRO A 2 14.34 -10.19 -7.16
CA PRO A 2 14.02 -9.23 -8.21
C PRO A 2 15.18 -8.25 -8.40
N ASP A 3 15.43 -7.84 -9.63
CA ASP A 3 16.49 -6.88 -9.96
C ASP A 3 16.11 -5.50 -9.41
N ILE A 4 16.60 -5.20 -8.20
CA ILE A 4 16.38 -3.92 -7.52
C ILE A 4 17.45 -2.94 -8.02
N ASP A 5 17.04 -1.78 -8.55
CA ASP A 5 17.96 -0.71 -8.93
C ASP A 5 18.53 -0.04 -7.67
N PRO A 6 19.86 -0.05 -7.45
CA PRO A 6 20.49 0.57 -6.29
C PRO A 6 20.40 2.11 -6.28
N ASN A 7 20.07 2.75 -7.41
CA ASN A 7 19.92 4.22 -7.50
C ASN A 7 18.48 4.69 -7.28
N THR A 8 17.55 3.75 -7.11
CA THR A 8 16.13 4.03 -6.84
C THR A 8 15.79 3.66 -5.41
N ASP A 9 14.84 4.38 -4.80
CA ASP A 9 14.38 4.11 -3.44
C ASP A 9 13.96 2.64 -3.26
N GLN A 10 14.66 1.95 -2.36
CA GLN A 10 14.48 0.52 -2.15
C GLN A 10 13.09 0.21 -1.59
N LEU A 11 12.57 1.10 -0.72
CA LEU A 11 11.26 0.92 -0.12
C LEU A 11 10.16 0.95 -1.18
N THR A 12 10.21 1.90 -2.11
CA THR A 12 9.25 2.03 -3.21
C THR A 12 9.25 0.78 -4.10
N GLN A 13 10.43 0.31 -4.50
CA GLN A 13 10.55 -0.92 -5.30
C GLN A 13 9.97 -2.14 -4.58
N PHE A 14 10.22 -2.29 -3.27
CA PHE A 14 9.65 -3.40 -2.51
C PHE A 14 8.14 -3.25 -2.24
N ARG A 15 7.63 -2.02 -2.15
CA ARG A 15 6.18 -1.77 -2.10
C ARG A 15 5.51 -2.22 -3.39
N GLU A 16 6.05 -1.90 -4.56
CA GLU A 16 5.52 -2.38 -5.86
C GLU A 16 5.54 -3.91 -5.96
N ILE A 17 6.61 -4.56 -5.48
CA ILE A 17 6.69 -6.03 -5.43
C ILE A 17 5.65 -6.63 -4.46
N CYS A 18 5.28 -5.91 -3.41
CA CYS A 18 4.34 -6.35 -2.38
C CYS A 18 2.88 -5.99 -2.68
N GLU A 19 2.64 -4.97 -3.51
CA GLU A 19 1.31 -4.49 -3.90
C GLU A 19 0.37 -5.60 -4.39
N PRO A 20 0.75 -6.50 -5.32
CA PRO A 20 -0.17 -7.55 -5.78
C PRO A 20 -0.56 -8.54 -4.67
N LYS A 21 0.21 -8.62 -3.57
CA LYS A 21 -0.14 -9.47 -2.42
C LYS A 21 -1.17 -8.82 -1.49
N MET A 22 -1.32 -7.50 -1.58
CA MET A 22 -2.25 -6.70 -0.76
C MET A 22 -3.46 -6.22 -1.56
N ALA A 23 -3.75 -6.87 -2.71
CA ALA A 23 -4.88 -6.56 -3.57
C ALA A 23 -6.20 -6.48 -2.79
N LYS A 24 -6.45 -7.39 -1.84
CA LYS A 24 -7.65 -7.38 -0.99
C LYS A 24 -7.82 -6.07 -0.20
N PHE A 25 -6.75 -5.51 0.34
CA PHE A 25 -6.82 -4.26 1.12
C PHE A 25 -6.96 -3.05 0.20
N LYS A 26 -6.38 -3.12 -1.00
CA LYS A 26 -6.56 -2.12 -2.05
C LYS A 26 -8.00 -2.08 -2.55
N GLU A 27 -8.60 -3.23 -2.81
CA GLU A 27 -10.02 -3.37 -3.19
C GLU A 27 -10.94 -2.76 -2.11
N ALA A 28 -10.71 -3.06 -0.83
CA ALA A 28 -11.50 -2.49 0.27
C ALA A 28 -11.38 -0.94 0.34
N LEU A 29 -10.20 -0.40 0.09
CA LEU A 29 -9.98 1.05 0.02
C LEU A 29 -10.71 1.67 -1.18
N GLU A 30 -10.66 1.03 -2.34
CA GLU A 30 -11.37 1.46 -3.55
C GLU A 30 -12.89 1.44 -3.35
N GLU A 31 -13.44 0.38 -2.77
CA GLU A 31 -14.87 0.28 -2.41
C GLU A 31 -15.30 1.40 -1.46
N CYS A 32 -14.48 1.73 -0.46
CA CYS A 32 -14.76 2.87 0.41
C CYS A 32 -14.75 4.19 -0.37
N ASN A 33 -13.74 4.40 -1.22
CA ASN A 33 -13.63 5.63 -2.02
C ASN A 33 -14.84 5.82 -2.94
N GLU A 34 -15.33 4.75 -3.57
CA GLU A 34 -16.55 4.79 -4.37
C GLU A 34 -17.77 5.20 -3.54
N ARG A 35 -17.90 4.68 -2.33
CA ARG A 35 -19.00 4.99 -1.40
C ARG A 35 -18.98 6.45 -0.94
N VAL A 36 -17.81 6.96 -0.57
CA VAL A 36 -17.62 8.35 -0.13
C VAL A 36 -17.86 9.32 -1.29
N ASN A 37 -17.30 9.04 -2.48
CA ASN A 37 -17.50 9.87 -3.66
C ASN A 37 -18.95 9.85 -4.17
N GLY A 38 -19.67 8.73 -3.97
CA GLY A 38 -21.08 8.59 -4.35
C GLY A 38 -22.07 9.27 -3.41
N LYS A 39 -21.65 9.70 -2.21
CA LYS A 39 -22.53 10.32 -1.19
C LYS A 39 -22.07 11.74 -0.85
N PRO A 40 -22.47 12.76 -1.64
CA PRO A 40 -22.12 14.13 -1.35
C PRO A 40 -22.66 14.55 0.03
N GLY A 41 -21.78 15.04 0.91
CA GLY A 41 -22.12 15.47 2.27
C GLY A 41 -22.05 14.39 3.35
N THR A 42 -21.49 13.20 3.05
CA THR A 42 -21.20 12.19 4.06
C THR A 42 -20.06 12.62 5.00
N LEU A 43 -20.14 12.22 6.28
CA LEU A 43 -19.04 12.33 7.25
C LEU A 43 -18.11 11.11 7.22
N GLU A 44 -18.42 10.13 6.38
CA GLU A 44 -17.63 8.92 6.21
C GLU A 44 -16.26 9.24 5.58
N THR A 45 -15.20 8.63 6.10
CA THR A 45 -13.83 8.76 5.60
C THR A 45 -13.19 7.40 5.42
N CYS A 46 -12.38 7.22 4.38
CA CYS A 46 -11.65 5.96 4.12
C CYS A 46 -10.30 5.87 4.82
N HIS A 47 -10.13 6.58 5.95
CA HIS A 47 -8.85 6.67 6.65
C HIS A 47 -8.43 5.33 7.25
N GLN A 48 -9.39 4.54 7.73
CA GLN A 48 -9.13 3.22 8.30
C GLN A 48 -8.61 2.25 7.23
N GLU A 49 -9.32 2.14 6.11
CA GLU A 49 -8.95 1.29 4.98
C GLU A 49 -7.60 1.70 4.39
N MET A 50 -7.31 3.01 4.36
CA MET A 50 -6.02 3.54 3.91
C MET A 50 -4.88 3.10 4.84
N ILE A 51 -5.07 3.22 6.17
CA ILE A 51 -4.08 2.76 7.15
C ILE A 51 -3.89 1.25 7.05
N ASP A 52 -4.96 0.48 6.91
CA ASP A 52 -4.89 -0.98 6.82
C ASP A 52 -4.12 -1.42 5.56
N TYR A 53 -4.38 -0.77 4.42
CA TYR A 53 -3.62 -1.00 3.19
C TYR A 53 -2.12 -0.70 3.37
N ILE A 54 -1.79 0.48 3.89
CA ILE A 54 -0.39 0.90 4.08
C ILE A 54 0.34 -0.02 5.07
N ASN A 55 -0.29 -0.36 6.20
CA ASN A 55 0.30 -1.23 7.21
C ASN A 55 0.64 -2.61 6.65
N GLN A 56 -0.26 -3.20 5.86
CA GLN A 56 -0.05 -4.53 5.28
C GLN A 56 1.01 -4.50 4.17
N LEU A 57 1.01 -3.43 3.37
CA LEU A 57 2.02 -3.20 2.36
C LEU A 57 3.42 -3.08 2.99
N ASP A 58 3.54 -2.26 4.05
CA ASP A 58 4.79 -2.03 4.75
C ASP A 58 5.25 -3.26 5.55
N HIS A 59 4.32 -4.04 6.10
CA HIS A 59 4.65 -5.32 6.74
C HIS A 59 5.39 -6.26 5.77
N CYS A 60 5.05 -6.22 4.48
CA CYS A 60 5.73 -6.98 3.44
C CYS A 60 7.02 -6.31 2.93
N ALA A 61 7.01 -4.99 2.73
CA ALA A 61 8.07 -4.26 2.06
C ALA A 61 9.24 -3.88 2.99
N MET A 62 8.96 -3.40 4.20
CA MET A 62 9.96 -2.86 5.12
C MET A 62 11.06 -3.87 5.47
N PRO A 63 10.76 -5.13 5.85
CA PRO A 63 11.82 -6.09 6.20
C PRO A 63 12.74 -6.43 5.02
N LYS A 64 12.29 -6.24 3.78
CA LYS A 64 13.10 -6.48 2.57
C LYS A 64 13.93 -5.25 2.23
N ALA A 65 13.32 -4.06 2.31
CA ALA A 65 14.00 -2.79 2.12
C ALA A 65 15.14 -2.62 3.12
N PHE A 66 14.91 -2.85 4.41
CA PHE A 66 15.97 -2.76 5.42
C PHE A 66 17.11 -3.77 5.21
N LYS A 67 16.83 -4.94 4.61
CA LYS A 67 17.85 -5.92 4.26
C LYS A 67 18.67 -5.53 3.02
N SER A 68 18.15 -4.65 2.16
CA SER A 68 18.87 -4.20 0.96
C SER A 68 19.69 -2.92 1.20
N LEU A 69 19.43 -2.20 2.29
CA LEU A 69 20.28 -1.11 2.75
C LEU A 69 21.64 -1.66 3.21
N LYS A 70 22.72 -0.97 2.81
CA LYS A 70 24.10 -1.25 3.20
C LYS A 70 24.57 -0.27 4.27
#